data_AF-A0A3M1ZJL2-F1
#
_entry.id   AF-A0A3M1ZJL2-F1
#
_cell.length_a   1.000
_cell.length_b   1.000
_cell.length_c   1.000
_cell.angle_alpha   90.00
_cell.angle_beta   90.00
_cell.angle_gamma   90.00
#
_symmetry.space_group_name_H-M   'P 1'
#
loop_
_entity.id
_entity.type
_entity.pdbx_description
1 polymer ?
#
loop_
_entity_poly.entity_id
_entity_poly.type
_entity_poly.pdbx_seq_one_letter_code
_entity_poly.pdbx_strand_id
1 'polypeptide(L)'
;MRHRIVRTLRLGGTAAAFALAVTAAAAAHPDVPLKDHAGNELTPASTAPYSPKQTCGACHDYDEITRGYHFQQGWDELYTAEEKAEKPWLQGPGMAGKW
;
A
#
# COMPACT_ATOMS: atom_id res chain seq x y z
N MET A 1 -7.88 71.25 10.52
CA MET A 1 -8.61 69.96 10.60
C MET A 1 -7.76 68.90 9.93
N ARG A 2 -7.37 67.86 10.67
CA ARG A 2 -6.41 66.81 10.23
C ARG A 2 -7.18 65.63 9.65
N HIS A 3 -6.99 65.31 8.37
CA HIS A 3 -7.53 64.09 7.77
C HIS A 3 -6.72 62.88 8.26
N ARG A 4 -7.42 61.98 8.97
CA ARG A 4 -6.87 60.74 9.53
C ARG A 4 -6.69 59.71 8.42
N ILE A 5 -5.45 59.23 8.26
CA ILE A 5 -5.08 58.10 7.40
C ILE A 5 -5.59 56.82 8.09
N VAL A 6 -6.54 56.12 7.46
CA VAL A 6 -7.00 54.79 7.92
C VAL A 6 -6.11 53.74 7.27
N ARG A 7 -5.26 53.12 8.09
CA ARG A 7 -4.37 52.02 7.71
C ARG A 7 -5.21 50.73 7.67
N THR A 8 -5.61 50.30 6.49
CA THR A 8 -6.28 49.01 6.27
C THR A 8 -5.26 47.88 6.43
N LEU A 9 -5.35 47.16 7.54
CA LEU A 9 -4.59 45.95 7.82
C LEU A 9 -5.18 44.81 6.96
N ARG A 10 -4.42 44.33 5.96
CA ARG A 10 -4.79 43.15 5.17
C ARG A 10 -4.54 41.88 6.00
N LEU A 11 -5.56 41.39 6.69
CA LEU A 11 -5.61 39.99 7.16
C LEU A 11 -5.94 39.09 5.95
N GLY A 12 -4.93 38.73 5.17
CA GLY A 12 -5.07 37.90 3.96
C GLY A 12 -4.28 36.59 4.01
N GLY A 13 -4.05 36.01 5.19
CA GLY A 13 -3.09 34.91 5.37
C GLY A 13 -3.62 33.60 5.93
N THR A 14 -4.89 33.46 6.28
CA THR A 14 -5.38 32.28 7.04
C THR A 14 -6.07 31.21 6.19
N ALA A 15 -6.58 31.53 5.00
CA ALA A 15 -7.32 30.56 4.19
C ALA A 15 -6.43 29.48 3.53
N ALA A 16 -5.21 29.82 3.14
CA ALA A 16 -4.30 28.88 2.46
C ALA A 16 -3.77 27.77 3.38
N ALA A 17 -3.60 28.05 4.68
CA ALA A 17 -3.11 27.06 5.64
C ALA A 17 -4.17 25.99 5.98
N PHE A 18 -5.46 26.32 5.88
CA PHE A 18 -6.54 25.37 6.18
C PHE A 18 -6.75 24.36 5.03
N ALA A 19 -6.53 24.78 3.78
CA ALA A 19 -6.67 23.89 2.62
C ALA A 19 -5.58 22.80 2.54
N LEU A 20 -4.39 23.04 3.12
CA LEU A 20 -3.29 22.07 3.10
C LEU A 20 -3.44 20.96 4.15
N ALA A 21 -4.21 21.18 5.22
CA ALA A 21 -4.42 20.21 6.28
C ALA A 21 -5.47 19.13 5.92
N VAL A 22 -6.40 19.44 5.00
CA VAL A 22 -7.48 18.51 4.60
C VAL A 22 -6.98 17.41 3.66
N THR A 23 -5.87 17.61 2.94
CA THR A 23 -5.36 16.63 1.96
C THR A 23 -4.57 15.47 2.57
N ALA A 24 -4.01 15.62 3.78
CA ALA A 24 -3.16 14.58 4.39
C ALA A 24 -3.97 13.42 5.01
N ALA A 25 -5.20 13.67 5.46
CA ALA A 25 -6.02 12.65 6.13
C ALA A 25 -6.61 11.60 5.17
N ALA A 26 -6.67 11.89 3.86
CA ALA A 26 -7.25 10.99 2.86
C ALA A 26 -6.31 9.85 2.41
N ALA A 27 -5.04 9.83 2.84
CA ALA A 27 -4.03 8.90 2.36
C ALA A 27 -3.56 7.84 3.40
N ALA A 28 -4.07 7.87 4.63
CA ALA A 28 -3.67 6.92 5.67
C ALA A 28 -4.64 5.73 5.73
N HIS A 29 -4.11 4.51 5.62
CA HIS A 29 -4.88 3.29 5.86
C HIS A 29 -5.19 3.17 7.37
N PRO A 30 -6.39 2.72 7.77
CA PRO A 30 -6.65 2.40 9.18
C PRO A 30 -5.77 1.23 9.66
N ASP A 31 -5.66 1.05 10.98
CA ASP A 31 -5.00 -0.13 11.54
C ASP A 31 -5.68 -1.42 11.04
N VAL A 32 -4.87 -2.42 10.69
CA VAL A 32 -5.34 -3.72 10.19
C VAL A 32 -4.94 -4.81 11.18
N PRO A 33 -5.90 -5.35 11.95
CA PRO A 33 -5.61 -6.47 12.83
C PRO A 33 -5.22 -7.71 12.01
N LEU A 34 -4.06 -8.29 12.30
CA LEU A 34 -3.60 -9.51 11.63
C LEU A 34 -4.46 -10.70 12.09
N LYS A 35 -4.78 -11.61 11.18
CA LYS A 35 -5.62 -12.77 11.48
C LYS A 35 -4.95 -14.09 11.10
N ASP A 36 -5.33 -15.15 11.80
CA ASP A 36 -4.99 -16.53 11.45
C ASP A 36 -5.89 -17.08 10.33
N HIS A 37 -5.68 -18.34 9.94
CA HIS A 37 -6.48 -19.00 8.91
C HIS A 37 -7.98 -19.16 9.28
N ALA A 38 -8.29 -19.29 10.58
CA ALA A 38 -9.65 -19.39 11.07
C ALA A 38 -10.32 -18.00 11.24
N GLY A 39 -9.58 -16.92 10.99
CA GLY A 39 -10.07 -15.55 11.09
C GLY A 39 -9.94 -14.94 12.51
N ASN A 40 -9.28 -15.63 13.44
CA ASN A 40 -9.01 -15.08 14.78
C ASN A 40 -7.90 -14.03 14.69
N GLU A 41 -8.02 -12.97 15.48
CA GLU A 41 -6.98 -11.94 15.57
C GLU A 41 -5.70 -12.50 16.22
N LEU A 42 -4.55 -12.13 15.66
CA LEU A 42 -3.23 -12.45 16.15
C LEU A 42 -2.73 -11.37 17.09
N THR A 43 -2.20 -11.80 18.23
CA THR A 43 -1.48 -10.96 19.19
C THR A 43 0.02 -11.24 19.09
N PRO A 44 0.89 -10.42 19.69
CA PRO A 44 2.32 -10.71 19.76
C PRO A 44 2.68 -12.05 20.42
N ALA A 45 1.78 -12.62 21.23
CA ALA A 45 1.96 -13.92 21.87
C ALA A 45 1.37 -15.09 21.06
N SER A 46 0.65 -14.81 19.97
CA SER A 46 0.02 -15.84 19.15
C SER A 46 1.07 -16.70 18.44
N THR A 47 0.82 -18.01 18.38
CA THR A 47 1.66 -18.97 17.67
C THR A 47 1.05 -19.46 16.35
N ALA A 48 -0.22 -19.13 16.11
CA ALA A 48 -0.90 -19.46 14.87
C ALA A 48 -0.32 -18.65 13.69
N PRO A 49 -0.22 -19.23 12.50
CA PRO A 49 0.35 -18.55 11.34
C PRO A 49 -0.59 -17.45 10.83
N TYR A 50 0.02 -16.36 10.35
CA TYR A 50 -0.65 -15.26 9.67
C TYR A 50 -1.32 -15.70 8.37
N SER A 51 -2.55 -15.23 8.15
CA SER A 51 -3.31 -15.39 6.92
C SER A 51 -3.50 -14.03 6.22
N PRO A 52 -2.76 -13.78 5.12
CA PRO A 52 -3.02 -12.62 4.25
C PRO A 52 -4.46 -12.59 3.73
N LYS A 53 -5.05 -13.78 3.46
CA LYS A 53 -6.41 -13.89 2.96
C LYS A 53 -7.45 -13.41 3.96
N GLN A 54 -7.35 -13.82 5.22
CA GLN A 54 -8.29 -13.38 6.26
C GLN A 54 -8.07 -11.92 6.68
N THR A 55 -6.85 -11.41 6.52
CA THR A 55 -6.47 -10.06 6.95
C THR A 55 -6.76 -9.02 5.87
N CYS A 56 -6.10 -9.13 4.71
CA CYS A 56 -6.24 -8.17 3.62
C CYS A 56 -7.56 -8.36 2.85
N GLY A 57 -8.06 -9.61 2.77
CA GLY A 57 -9.33 -9.94 2.11
C GLY A 57 -10.57 -9.35 2.79
N ALA A 58 -10.44 -8.80 4.00
CA ALA A 58 -11.52 -8.08 4.67
C ALA A 58 -11.80 -6.70 4.05
N CYS A 59 -10.80 -6.06 3.43
CA CYS A 59 -10.88 -4.71 2.88
C CYS A 59 -10.60 -4.65 1.37
N HIS A 60 -9.92 -5.65 0.82
CA HIS A 60 -9.55 -5.74 -0.59
C HIS A 60 -10.05 -7.04 -1.19
N ASP A 61 -10.27 -7.05 -2.50
CA ASP A 61 -10.37 -8.31 -3.24
C ASP A 61 -9.01 -9.01 -3.16
N TYR A 62 -8.95 -10.11 -2.42
CA TYR A 62 -7.73 -10.86 -2.20
C TYR A 62 -7.12 -11.35 -3.52
N ASP A 63 -7.95 -11.84 -4.43
CA ASP A 63 -7.49 -12.41 -5.69
C ASP A 63 -6.97 -11.31 -6.63
N GLU A 64 -7.48 -10.08 -6.53
CA GLU A 64 -6.91 -8.91 -7.22
C GLU A 64 -5.55 -8.52 -6.65
N ILE A 65 -5.43 -8.29 -5.34
CA ILE A 65 -4.17 -7.80 -4.77
C ILE A 65 -3.04 -8.82 -4.94
N THR A 66 -3.32 -10.12 -4.90
CA THR A 66 -2.28 -11.16 -5.07
C THR A 66 -1.74 -11.27 -6.48
N ARG A 67 -2.42 -10.70 -7.49
CA ARG A 67 -1.91 -10.65 -8.87
C ARG A 67 -0.82 -9.59 -9.07
N GLY A 68 -0.62 -8.71 -8.09
CA GLY A 68 0.47 -7.74 -8.15
C GLY A 68 1.84 -8.43 -8.18
N TYR A 69 2.78 -7.88 -8.96
CA TYR A 69 4.13 -8.42 -9.10
C TYR A 69 4.83 -8.67 -7.76
N HIS A 70 4.62 -7.81 -6.76
CA HIS A 70 5.25 -7.99 -5.44
C HIS A 70 4.74 -9.20 -4.65
N PHE A 71 3.52 -9.68 -4.93
CA PHE A 71 2.99 -10.91 -4.35
C PHE A 71 3.39 -12.13 -5.19
N GLN A 72 3.12 -12.05 -6.50
CA GLN A 72 3.32 -13.16 -7.41
C GLN A 72 4.79 -13.37 -7.77
N GLN A 73 5.64 -12.36 -7.63
CA GLN A 73 7.07 -12.41 -7.92
C GLN A 73 7.37 -13.07 -9.28
N GLY A 74 6.53 -12.79 -10.30
CA GLY A 74 6.61 -13.33 -11.66
C GLY A 74 6.31 -14.82 -11.84
N TRP A 75 5.65 -15.48 -10.87
CA TRP A 75 5.27 -16.90 -10.94
C TRP A 75 4.23 -17.21 -12.03
N ASP A 76 3.47 -16.22 -12.49
CA ASP A 76 2.50 -16.32 -13.57
C ASP A 76 3.11 -16.11 -14.97
N GLU A 77 4.37 -15.70 -15.04
CA GLU A 77 5.12 -15.46 -16.27
C GLU A 77 6.32 -16.41 -16.35
N LEU A 78 6.09 -17.68 -16.74
CA LEU A 78 7.17 -18.66 -16.88
C LEU A 78 7.71 -18.71 -18.31
N TYR A 79 9.03 -18.74 -18.44
CA TYR A 79 9.72 -18.90 -19.72
C TYR A 79 9.50 -20.30 -20.31
N THR A 80 9.40 -20.34 -21.64
CA THR A 80 9.36 -21.59 -22.40
C THR A 80 10.69 -22.33 -22.35
N ALA A 81 10.71 -23.57 -22.84
CA ALA A 81 11.93 -24.36 -22.93
C ALA A 81 12.97 -23.69 -23.85
N GLU A 82 12.52 -23.08 -24.96
CA GLU A 82 13.37 -22.38 -25.91
C GLU A 82 13.98 -21.11 -25.29
N GLU A 83 13.19 -20.32 -24.58
CA GLU A 83 13.63 -19.07 -23.95
C GLU A 83 14.71 -19.29 -22.89
N LYS A 84 14.67 -20.43 -22.18
CA LYS A 84 15.64 -20.79 -21.14
C LYS A 84 16.70 -21.78 -21.59
N ALA A 85 16.84 -22.06 -22.88
CA ALA A 85 17.78 -23.07 -23.39
C ALA A 85 19.24 -22.81 -22.95
N GLU A 86 19.67 -21.54 -22.94
CA GLU A 86 21.02 -21.16 -22.51
C GLU A 86 21.17 -21.11 -20.98
N LYS A 87 20.10 -20.76 -20.26
CA LYS A 87 20.09 -20.61 -18.79
C LYS A 87 18.88 -21.33 -18.20
N PRO A 88 18.90 -22.68 -18.15
CA PRO A 88 17.72 -23.47 -17.80
C PRO A 88 17.21 -23.25 -16.38
N TRP A 89 18.02 -22.67 -15.51
CA TRP A 89 17.66 -22.34 -14.14
C TRP A 89 16.81 -21.06 -14.03
N LEU A 90 16.92 -20.11 -14.98
CA LEU A 90 16.07 -18.91 -15.01
C LEU A 90 14.67 -19.29 -15.50
N GLN A 91 13.71 -19.39 -14.58
CA GLN A 91 12.34 -19.83 -14.91
C GLN A 91 11.42 -18.70 -15.40
N GLY A 92 11.78 -17.43 -15.19
CA GLY A 92 10.93 -16.30 -15.53
C GLY A 92 11.55 -14.95 -15.16
N PRO A 93 10.83 -13.83 -15.38
CA PRO A 93 11.28 -12.49 -15.01
C PRO A 93 11.19 -12.24 -13.50
N GLY A 94 10.46 -13.11 -12.80
CA GLY A 94 10.25 -13.10 -11.37
C GLY A 94 11.47 -13.40 -10.49
N MET A 95 11.30 -13.30 -9.17
CA MET A 95 12.35 -13.73 -8.22
C MET A 95 12.37 -15.24 -8.01
N ALA A 96 11.28 -15.93 -8.33
CA ALA A 96 11.23 -17.38 -8.30
C ALA A 96 12.10 -17.98 -9.42
N GLY A 97 13.10 -18.79 -9.04
CA GLY A 97 14.03 -19.40 -10.00
C GLY A 97 15.22 -18.51 -10.40
N LYS A 98 15.44 -17.37 -9.73
CA LYS A 98 16.71 -16.64 -9.82
C LYS A 98 17.65 -17.09 -8.68
N TRP A 99 18.94 -17.25 -9.00
CA TRP A 99 20.01 -17.55 -8.06
C TRP A 99 21.01 -16.40 -8.08
#